data_AF-A0A4S8PJH8-F1
#
_entry.id   AF-A0A4S8PJH8-F1
#
_cell.length_a   1.000
_cell.length_b   1.000
_cell.length_c   1.000
_cell.angle_alpha   90.00
_cell.angle_beta   90.00
_cell.angle_gamma   90.00
#
_symmetry.space_group_name_H-M   'P 1'
#
loop_
_entity.id
_entity.type
_entity.pdbx_description
1 polymer ?
#
loop_
_entity_poly.entity_id
_entity_poly.type
_entity_poly.pdbx_seq_one_letter_code
_entity_poly.pdbx_strand_id
1 'polypeptide(L)'
;MSGLGDAHGASRIDPGAAAAGFAAAGGAELAPGAALAVYRLGRASFHAAVVRRIGDAHLLVAERSLAVGGAEFDALLLAYLSGRHRDADRRFWDRIVGSGEADRRLRATLLSKIATAREQLSERDFTVITVPVADLKLSLTREELESRIRELVEESVDLVEEAMAEAGVAPQTLAGVLVAGGASRTPLALATLRSRLPVDPVVAAVPDPLLDVQAPAATREMPLVDEEGPEAPRRRLVRPLAVLAALLVLVAAVAAFGSRLGDHEAPTAGSGAAVTGPAAGPATSGAVDSPESPGGSGGAEESSGTPSPEVSEEAPADPTKSEPTTEAAPTTESAPTAAVPELVGLSTAEAHEAVADAGFSGVEQSGEWRSVFDLSHDDCEVIEQDPAPGEVVALAETVAVTFSYSGGEDECEV
;
A
#
# COMPACT_ATOMS: atom_id res chain seq x y z
N MET A 1 20.56 23.84 -19.58
CA MET A 1 20.83 22.65 -18.75
C MET A 1 20.43 23.00 -17.32
N SER A 2 19.18 22.73 -16.98
CA SER A 2 18.65 22.94 -15.63
C SER A 2 17.86 21.70 -15.26
N GLY A 3 18.57 20.66 -14.79
CA GLY A 3 17.92 19.50 -14.22
C GLY A 3 17.39 19.87 -12.84
N LEU A 4 16.10 20.21 -12.75
CA LEU A 4 15.35 19.88 -11.55
C LEU A 4 15.04 18.39 -11.67
N GLY A 5 15.92 17.56 -11.10
CA GLY A 5 15.56 16.16 -10.85
C GLY A 5 14.51 16.11 -9.74
N ASP A 6 13.54 15.21 -9.90
CA ASP A 6 12.33 15.17 -9.09
C ASP A 6 12.62 14.89 -7.61
N ALA A 7 12.46 15.93 -6.80
CA ALA A 7 12.49 15.84 -5.36
C ALA A 7 11.10 15.50 -4.81
N HIS A 8 10.64 14.27 -5.04
CA HIS A 8 9.65 13.64 -4.17
C HIS A 8 10.30 13.38 -2.81
N GLY A 9 10.43 14.46 -2.03
CA GLY A 9 11.19 14.50 -0.79
C GLY A 9 10.54 13.65 0.29
N ALA A 10 10.97 12.40 0.40
CA ALA A 10 10.65 11.53 1.54
C ALA A 10 11.04 12.24 2.84
N SER A 11 10.03 12.63 3.63
CA SER A 11 10.22 13.53 4.77
C SER A 11 10.88 12.80 5.94
N ARG A 12 12.19 12.98 6.11
CA ARG A 12 12.95 12.28 7.16
C ARG A 12 12.75 12.92 8.53
N ILE A 13 12.82 12.09 9.57
CA ILE A 13 12.71 12.50 10.97
C ILE A 13 13.96 13.27 11.41
N ASP A 14 13.79 14.52 11.87
CA ASP A 14 14.85 15.27 12.54
C ASP A 14 15.08 14.73 13.98
N PRO A 15 16.28 14.22 14.31
CA PRO A 15 16.53 13.61 15.62
C PRO A 15 16.57 14.63 16.76
N GLY A 16 16.98 15.88 16.49
CA GLY A 16 17.02 16.94 17.49
C GLY A 16 15.62 17.44 17.84
N ALA A 17 14.78 17.64 16.82
CA ALA A 17 13.38 18.02 16.99
C ALA A 17 12.53 16.90 17.58
N ALA A 18 12.82 15.62 17.27
CA ALA A 18 12.19 14.48 17.95
C ALA A 18 12.51 14.48 19.45
N ALA A 19 13.79 14.62 19.84
CA ALA A 19 14.17 14.68 21.26
C ALA A 19 13.55 15.89 21.97
N ALA A 20 13.54 17.06 21.34
CA ALA A 20 12.92 18.28 21.88
C ALA A 20 11.39 18.15 21.97
N GLY A 21 10.73 17.53 20.98
CA GLY A 21 9.30 17.28 20.95
C GLY A 21 8.85 16.29 22.03
N PHE A 22 9.64 15.25 22.29
CA PHE A 22 9.41 14.32 23.40
C PHE A 22 9.50 15.04 24.75
N ALA A 23 10.54 15.84 24.99
CA ALA A 23 10.68 16.62 26.21
C ALA A 23 9.53 17.64 26.39
N ALA A 24 9.14 18.36 25.32
CA ALA A 24 8.05 19.33 25.34
C ALA A 24 6.67 18.69 25.60
N ALA A 25 6.49 17.43 25.20
CA ALA A 25 5.26 16.67 25.43
C ALA A 25 5.18 15.99 26.82
N GLY A 26 6.15 16.24 27.70
CA GLY A 26 6.19 15.69 29.07
C GLY A 26 7.09 14.47 29.26
N GLY A 27 7.81 14.06 28.23
CA GLY A 27 8.95 13.14 28.35
C GLY A 27 10.12 13.79 29.09
N ALA A 28 11.07 12.97 29.56
CA ALA A 28 12.33 13.48 30.10
C ALA A 28 13.31 13.85 28.97
N GLU A 29 14.24 14.77 29.24
CA GLU A 29 15.40 14.97 28.35
C GLU A 29 16.19 13.66 28.24
N LEU A 30 16.58 13.29 27.02
CA LEU A 30 17.34 12.06 26.80
C LEU A 30 18.71 12.15 27.47
N ALA A 31 19.00 11.20 28.36
CA ALA A 31 20.33 11.04 28.95
C ALA A 31 21.34 10.57 27.86
N PRO A 32 22.64 10.86 28.01
CA PRO A 32 23.66 10.33 27.10
C PRO A 32 23.59 8.80 26.99
N GLY A 33 23.55 8.29 25.75
CA GLY A 33 23.36 6.86 25.43
C GLY A 33 21.91 6.39 25.38
N ALA A 34 20.95 7.16 25.92
CA ALA A 34 19.53 6.79 25.92
C ALA A 34 18.92 6.83 24.51
N ALA A 35 17.99 5.91 24.24
CA ALA A 35 17.30 5.79 22.96
C ALA A 35 15.80 6.11 23.09
N LEU A 36 15.27 6.83 22.10
CA LEU A 36 13.89 7.22 21.92
C LEU A 36 13.37 6.57 20.62
N ALA A 37 12.26 5.84 20.70
CA ALA A 37 11.54 5.42 19.50
C ALA A 37 10.62 6.55 19.05
N VAL A 38 10.49 6.74 17.74
CA VAL A 38 9.60 7.74 17.13
C VAL A 38 8.67 7.00 16.18
N TYR A 39 7.36 7.16 16.38
CA TYR A 39 6.29 6.69 15.50
C TYR A 39 5.64 7.92 14.88
N ARG A 40 5.87 8.19 13.58
CA ARG A 40 5.25 9.30 12.85
C ARG A 40 4.33 8.77 11.77
N LEU A 41 3.00 8.85 11.99
CA LEU A 41 1.99 8.48 10.98
C LEU A 41 1.31 9.73 10.42
N GLY A 42 1.84 10.23 9.30
CA GLY A 42 1.37 11.43 8.61
C GLY A 42 0.17 11.17 7.70
N ARG A 43 -0.09 12.11 6.78
CA ARG A 43 -1.15 11.94 5.76
C ARG A 43 -0.76 10.94 4.68
N ALA A 44 0.49 10.97 4.21
CA ALA A 44 0.94 10.21 3.04
C ALA A 44 2.04 9.19 3.32
N SER A 45 2.61 9.17 4.54
CA SER A 45 3.64 8.20 4.90
C SER A 45 3.67 7.92 6.40
N PHE A 46 4.21 6.74 6.72
CA PHE A 46 4.58 6.31 8.04
C PHE A 46 6.10 6.26 8.16
N HIS A 47 6.64 6.70 9.29
CA HIS A 47 8.06 6.56 9.61
C HIS A 47 8.23 6.07 11.06
N ALA A 48 9.00 5.00 11.22
CA ALA A 48 9.54 4.52 12.48
C ALA A 48 11.02 4.90 12.56
N ALA A 49 11.47 5.45 13.69
CA ALA A 49 12.88 5.79 13.88
C ALA A 49 13.35 5.54 15.31
N VAL A 50 14.65 5.31 15.45
CA VAL A 50 15.32 5.30 16.76
C VAL A 50 16.32 6.44 16.83
N VAL A 51 16.07 7.38 17.74
CA VAL A 51 16.96 8.50 18.03
C VAL A 51 17.75 8.20 19.29
N ARG A 52 19.08 8.39 19.26
CA ARG A 52 19.96 8.22 20.42
C ARG A 52 20.74 9.51 20.69
N ARG A 53 20.88 9.88 21.96
CA ARG A 53 21.80 10.95 22.36
C ARG A 53 23.23 10.40 22.43
N ILE A 54 24.15 10.97 21.64
CA ILE A 54 25.59 10.65 21.69
C ILE A 54 26.35 11.95 22.00
N GLY A 55 26.92 12.03 23.21
CA GLY A 55 27.41 13.29 23.77
C GLY A 55 26.27 14.28 23.93
N ASP A 56 26.38 15.44 23.27
CA ASP A 56 25.33 16.48 23.22
C ASP A 56 24.56 16.50 21.89
N ALA A 57 24.85 15.57 20.97
CA ALA A 57 24.12 15.43 19.71
C ALA A 57 23.01 14.38 19.83
N HIS A 58 21.91 14.60 19.11
CA HIS A 58 20.89 13.59 18.85
C HIS A 58 21.11 13.04 17.44
N LEU A 59 21.21 11.72 17.32
CA LEU A 59 21.48 11.03 16.06
C LEU A 59 20.39 10.00 15.78
N LEU A 60 20.02 9.91 14.50
CA LEU A 60 19.20 8.84 13.96
C LEU A 60 20.07 7.57 13.85
N VAL A 61 19.65 6.49 14.50
CA VAL A 61 20.39 5.21 14.56
C VAL A 61 19.79 4.16 13.61
N ALA A 62 18.47 4.18 13.45
CA ALA A 62 17.69 3.32 12.56
C ALA A 62 16.46 4.10 12.06
N GLU A 63 16.04 3.86 10.82
CA GLU A 63 14.82 4.40 10.22
C GLU A 63 14.14 3.33 9.35
N ARG A 64 12.81 3.26 9.40
CA ARG A 64 11.94 2.47 8.53
C ARG A 64 10.77 3.35 8.11
N SER A 65 10.19 3.09 6.95
CA SER A 65 9.06 3.89 6.45
C SER A 65 8.16 3.09 5.52
N LEU A 66 6.88 3.47 5.46
CA LEU A 66 5.91 3.02 4.47
C LEU A 66 5.33 4.22 3.73
N ALA A 67 4.96 4.02 2.46
CA ALA A 67 4.14 4.96 1.68
C ALA A 67 2.65 5.00 2.14
N VAL A 68 2.35 4.39 3.28
CA VAL A 68 1.03 4.30 3.90
C VAL A 68 0.84 5.43 4.91
N GLY A 69 -0.30 6.11 4.87
CA GLY A 69 -0.64 7.16 5.83
C GLY A 69 -2.15 7.33 6.00
N GLY A 70 -2.57 8.41 6.67
CA GLY A 70 -3.98 8.71 6.89
C GLY A 70 -4.85 8.76 5.62
N ALA A 71 -4.27 9.10 4.46
CA ALA A 71 -4.98 9.07 3.17
C ALA A 71 -5.36 7.64 2.75
N GLU A 72 -4.56 6.64 3.07
CA GLU A 72 -4.86 5.23 2.80
C GLU A 72 -5.99 4.74 3.72
N PHE A 73 -6.00 5.19 4.99
CA PHE A 73 -7.10 4.93 5.90
C PHE A 73 -8.42 5.55 5.40
N ASP A 74 -8.35 6.75 4.81
CA ASP A 74 -9.51 7.41 4.22
C ASP A 74 -9.98 6.69 2.93
N ALA A 75 -9.06 6.06 2.17
CA ALA A 75 -9.36 5.25 0.99
C ALA A 75 -10.01 3.89 1.35
N LEU A 76 -9.47 3.19 2.35
CA LEU A 76 -10.07 1.98 2.95
C LEU A 76 -11.50 2.23 3.42
N LEU A 77 -11.73 3.37 4.09
CA LEU A 77 -13.08 3.80 4.49
C LEU A 77 -13.97 4.11 3.28
N LEU A 78 -13.45 4.73 2.22
CA LEU A 78 -14.21 4.99 0.99
C LEU A 78 -14.68 3.68 0.34
N ALA A 79 -13.81 2.69 0.22
CA ALA A 79 -14.14 1.37 -0.34
C ALA A 79 -15.13 0.60 0.52
N TYR A 80 -14.99 0.66 1.85
CA TYR A 80 -15.95 0.08 2.78
C TYR A 80 -17.35 0.71 2.63
N LEU A 81 -17.42 2.04 2.58
CA LEU A 81 -18.69 2.77 2.45
C LEU A 81 -19.32 2.59 1.07
N SER A 82 -18.51 2.55 -0.01
CA SER A 82 -19.02 2.32 -1.36
C SER A 82 -19.60 0.91 -1.49
N GLY A 83 -18.90 -0.12 -1.02
CA GLY A 83 -19.40 -1.50 -0.99
C GLY A 83 -20.69 -1.65 -0.17
N ARG A 84 -20.72 -1.09 1.04
CA ARG A 84 -21.89 -1.13 1.94
C ARG A 84 -23.14 -0.48 1.37
N HIS A 85 -22.98 0.60 0.59
CA HIS A 85 -24.10 1.41 0.11
C HIS A 85 -24.36 1.30 -1.41
N ARG A 86 -23.64 0.42 -2.12
CA ARG A 86 -23.70 0.34 -3.59
C ARG A 86 -25.10 0.09 -4.13
N ASP A 87 -25.84 -0.84 -3.54
CA ASP A 87 -27.18 -1.20 -4.01
C ASP A 87 -28.24 -0.12 -3.73
N ALA A 88 -27.98 0.81 -2.80
CA ALA A 88 -28.89 1.89 -2.48
C ALA A 88 -28.83 3.05 -3.49
N ASP A 89 -27.64 3.38 -4.01
CA ASP A 89 -27.47 4.34 -5.12
C ASP A 89 -26.27 3.96 -6.00
N ARG A 90 -26.48 2.94 -6.84
CA ARG A 90 -25.43 2.44 -7.73
C ARG A 90 -24.90 3.52 -8.68
N ARG A 91 -25.74 4.47 -9.12
CA ARG A 91 -25.32 5.54 -10.04
C ARG A 91 -24.37 6.52 -9.37
N PHE A 92 -24.61 6.87 -8.11
CA PHE A 92 -23.67 7.67 -7.33
C PHE A 92 -22.34 6.93 -7.14
N TRP A 93 -22.37 5.66 -6.73
CA TRP A 93 -21.14 4.92 -6.44
C TRP A 93 -20.32 4.56 -7.69
N ASP A 94 -20.98 4.27 -8.82
CA ASP A 94 -20.29 4.08 -10.11
C ASP A 94 -19.56 5.38 -10.55
N ARG A 95 -20.05 6.57 -10.15
CA ARG A 95 -19.34 7.86 -10.33
C ARG A 95 -18.22 8.11 -9.32
N ILE A 96 -18.16 7.41 -8.19
CA ILE A 96 -17.03 7.53 -7.25
C ILE A 96 -15.78 6.85 -7.82
N VAL A 97 -15.95 5.71 -8.50
CA VAL A 97 -14.84 5.00 -9.19
C VAL A 97 -14.54 5.55 -10.58
N GLY A 98 -15.38 6.45 -11.12
CA GLY A 98 -15.18 7.08 -12.42
C GLY A 98 -13.87 7.87 -12.57
N SER A 99 -13.31 7.86 -13.78
CA SER A 99 -12.08 8.56 -14.16
C SER A 99 -12.32 10.01 -14.64
N GLY A 100 -13.55 10.38 -14.97
CA GLY A 100 -13.89 11.70 -15.48
C GLY A 100 -13.61 12.84 -14.51
N GLU A 101 -13.30 14.05 -15.00
CA GLU A 101 -12.89 15.18 -14.16
C GLU A 101 -13.92 15.54 -13.07
N ALA A 102 -15.22 15.48 -13.39
CA ALA A 102 -16.27 15.71 -12.40
C ALA A 102 -16.36 14.60 -11.34
N ASP A 103 -15.98 13.37 -11.70
CA ASP A 103 -15.99 12.18 -10.84
C ASP A 103 -14.79 12.21 -9.90
N ARG A 104 -13.60 12.57 -10.39
CA ARG A 104 -12.40 12.83 -9.56
C ARG A 104 -12.67 13.90 -8.50
N ARG A 105 -13.33 15.01 -8.87
CA ARG A 105 -13.73 16.07 -7.92
C ARG A 105 -14.74 15.58 -6.88
N LEU A 106 -15.69 14.74 -7.29
CA LEU A 106 -16.67 14.14 -6.38
C LEU A 106 -15.99 13.18 -5.38
N ARG A 107 -15.11 12.30 -5.86
CA ARG A 107 -14.29 11.39 -5.05
C ARG A 107 -13.42 12.16 -4.05
N ALA A 108 -12.69 13.19 -4.49
CA ALA A 108 -11.89 14.04 -3.62
C ALA A 108 -12.72 14.75 -2.53
N THR A 109 -13.92 15.23 -2.88
CA THR A 109 -14.86 15.84 -1.93
C THR A 109 -15.34 14.82 -0.88
N LEU A 110 -15.59 13.58 -1.30
CA LEU A 110 -16.01 12.51 -0.40
C LEU A 110 -14.85 12.05 0.51
N LEU A 111 -13.64 11.86 -0.02
CA LEU A 111 -12.44 11.56 0.76
C LEU A 111 -12.16 12.63 1.82
N SER A 112 -12.27 13.93 1.48
CA SER A 112 -12.12 15.01 2.47
C SER A 112 -13.14 14.92 3.61
N LYS A 113 -14.39 14.52 3.32
CA LYS A 113 -15.43 14.29 4.34
C LYS A 113 -15.14 13.04 5.19
N ILE A 114 -14.61 11.99 4.58
CA ILE A 114 -14.18 10.76 5.26
C ILE A 114 -13.01 11.07 6.21
N ALA A 115 -12.01 11.84 5.78
CA ALA A 115 -10.91 12.30 6.62
C ALA A 115 -11.41 13.05 7.87
N THR A 116 -12.35 14.00 7.69
CA THR A 116 -13.00 14.70 8.80
C THR A 116 -13.76 13.76 9.73
N ALA A 117 -14.42 12.71 9.19
CA ALA A 117 -15.11 11.71 9.98
C ALA A 117 -14.13 10.83 10.78
N ARG A 118 -13.03 10.37 10.16
CA ARG A 118 -11.93 9.63 10.82
C ARG A 118 -11.32 10.43 11.97
N GLU A 119 -11.10 11.73 11.77
CA GLU A 119 -10.62 12.63 12.83
C GLU A 119 -11.62 12.71 13.99
N GLN A 120 -12.91 12.91 13.72
CA GLN A 120 -13.95 12.91 14.75
C GLN A 120 -14.05 11.58 15.52
N LEU A 121 -13.81 10.45 14.85
CA LEU A 121 -13.80 9.13 15.48
C LEU A 121 -12.61 8.91 16.43
N SER A 122 -11.57 9.76 16.38
CA SER A 122 -10.52 9.76 17.39
C SER A 122 -11.03 10.20 18.78
N GLU A 123 -12.10 11.00 18.84
CA GLU A 123 -12.72 11.48 20.08
C GLU A 123 -14.09 10.84 20.37
N ARG A 124 -14.75 10.27 19.35
CA ARG A 124 -16.14 9.79 19.42
C ARG A 124 -16.27 8.38 18.88
N ASP A 125 -17.25 7.62 19.36
CA ASP A 125 -17.46 6.23 18.91
C ASP A 125 -18.27 6.14 17.59
N PHE A 126 -18.88 7.24 17.16
CA PHE A 126 -19.81 7.31 16.02
C PHE A 126 -19.82 8.69 15.35
N THR A 127 -20.00 8.70 14.02
CA THR A 127 -20.28 9.91 13.23
C THR A 127 -21.15 9.61 11.99
N VAL A 128 -21.62 10.66 11.32
CA VAL A 128 -22.41 10.59 10.07
C VAL A 128 -21.83 11.54 9.03
N ILE A 129 -21.34 10.98 7.94
CA ILE A 129 -20.91 11.73 6.76
C ILE A 129 -22.15 12.12 5.96
N THR A 130 -22.37 13.42 5.76
CA THR A 130 -23.45 13.94 4.89
C THR A 130 -22.89 14.35 3.53
N VAL A 131 -23.51 13.85 2.46
CA VAL A 131 -23.14 14.06 1.05
C VAL A 131 -24.31 14.74 0.31
N PRO A 132 -24.42 16.08 0.34
CA PRO A 132 -25.62 16.79 -0.12
C PRO A 132 -25.96 16.59 -1.60
N VAL A 133 -24.97 16.33 -2.45
CA VAL A 133 -25.16 16.13 -3.91
C VAL A 133 -25.95 14.86 -4.25
N ALA A 134 -26.08 13.92 -3.30
CA ALA A 134 -26.85 12.69 -3.44
C ALA A 134 -27.86 12.48 -2.29
N ASP A 135 -28.04 13.47 -1.41
CA ASP A 135 -28.77 13.38 -0.13
C ASP A 135 -28.37 12.16 0.75
N LEU A 136 -27.16 11.62 0.55
CA LEU A 136 -26.69 10.44 1.28
C LEU A 136 -26.20 10.81 2.68
N LYS A 137 -26.54 9.96 3.64
CA LYS A 137 -26.06 9.98 5.03
C LYS A 137 -25.39 8.64 5.33
N LEU A 138 -24.07 8.66 5.42
CA LEU A 138 -23.26 7.46 5.65
C LEU A 138 -22.85 7.42 7.12
N SER A 139 -23.39 6.46 7.86
CA SER A 139 -23.03 6.21 9.26
C SER A 139 -21.70 5.48 9.37
N LEU A 140 -20.83 5.88 10.29
CA LEU A 140 -19.57 5.20 10.56
C LEU A 140 -19.28 5.17 12.08
N THR A 141 -18.91 4.00 12.61
CA THR A 141 -18.44 3.82 13.99
C THR A 141 -16.90 3.79 14.06
N ARG A 142 -16.34 3.98 15.26
CA ARG A 142 -14.91 3.76 15.50
C ARG A 142 -14.53 2.30 15.25
N GLU A 143 -15.36 1.35 15.69
CA GLU A 143 -15.13 -0.08 15.49
C GLU A 143 -15.03 -0.44 13.99
N GLU A 144 -15.90 0.13 13.14
CA GLU A 144 -15.84 -0.04 11.69
C GLU A 144 -14.52 0.53 11.12
N LEU A 145 -14.12 1.75 11.51
CA LEU A 145 -12.82 2.33 11.13
C LEU A 145 -11.66 1.42 11.56
N GLU A 146 -11.58 1.08 12.84
CA GLU A 146 -10.48 0.29 13.41
C GLU A 146 -10.41 -1.13 12.82
N SER A 147 -11.53 -1.70 12.40
CA SER A 147 -11.57 -2.98 11.68
C SER A 147 -10.96 -2.93 10.28
N ARG A 148 -10.88 -1.74 9.65
CA ARG A 148 -10.34 -1.57 8.28
C ARG A 148 -8.88 -1.18 8.24
N ILE A 149 -8.39 -0.48 9.27
CA ILE A 149 -7.00 -0.01 9.33
C ILE A 149 -6.09 -0.91 10.18
N ARG A 150 -6.62 -2.01 10.72
CA ARG A 150 -5.94 -2.85 11.71
C ARG A 150 -4.59 -3.35 11.25
N GLU A 151 -4.56 -3.97 10.07
CA GLU A 151 -3.35 -4.61 9.52
C GLU A 151 -2.26 -3.57 9.30
N LEU A 152 -2.58 -2.42 8.66
CA LEU A 152 -1.66 -1.30 8.46
C LEU A 152 -1.14 -0.67 9.76
N VAL A 153 -1.93 -0.69 10.84
CA VAL A 153 -1.52 -0.20 12.17
C VAL A 153 -0.67 -1.23 12.92
N GLU A 154 -0.90 -2.53 12.70
CA GLU A 154 -0.10 -3.59 13.28
C GLU A 154 1.27 -3.66 12.58
N GLU A 155 1.30 -3.60 11.24
CA GLU A 155 2.52 -3.47 10.42
C GLU A 155 3.36 -2.24 10.77
N SER A 156 2.74 -1.06 10.94
CA SER A 156 3.48 0.15 11.31
C SER A 156 4.09 0.07 12.72
N VAL A 157 3.55 -0.75 13.62
CA VAL A 157 4.14 -1.00 14.94
C VAL A 157 5.23 -2.08 14.87
N ASP A 158 5.07 -3.10 14.03
CA ASP A 158 6.11 -4.10 13.76
C ASP A 158 7.40 -3.42 13.22
N LEU A 159 7.27 -2.42 12.34
CA LEU A 159 8.40 -1.60 11.87
C LEU A 159 9.09 -0.77 12.97
N VAL A 160 8.41 -0.43 14.06
CA VAL A 160 9.06 0.18 15.25
C VAL A 160 9.91 -0.86 15.98
N GLU A 161 9.40 -2.08 16.14
CA GLU A 161 10.15 -3.19 16.74
C GLU A 161 11.39 -3.55 15.89
N GLU A 162 11.27 -3.53 14.56
CA GLU A 162 12.40 -3.71 13.63
C GLU A 162 13.45 -2.59 13.73
N ALA A 163 13.02 -1.32 13.71
CA ALA A 163 13.95 -0.19 13.87
C ALA A 163 14.67 -0.25 15.23
N MET A 164 13.98 -0.69 16.29
CA MET A 164 14.59 -0.95 17.60
C MET A 164 15.59 -2.11 17.58
N ALA A 165 15.29 -3.20 16.86
CA ALA A 165 16.19 -4.32 16.69
C ALA A 165 17.46 -3.93 15.91
N GLU A 166 17.33 -3.20 14.81
CA GLU A 166 18.45 -2.66 14.03
C GLU A 166 19.34 -1.72 14.87
N ALA A 167 18.72 -0.85 15.66
CA ALA A 167 19.45 0.04 16.58
C ALA A 167 20.09 -0.69 17.79
N GLY A 168 19.84 -1.99 17.96
CA GLY A 168 20.30 -2.77 19.11
C GLY A 168 19.67 -2.36 20.45
N VAL A 169 18.43 -1.85 20.42
CA VAL A 169 17.71 -1.36 21.60
C VAL A 169 16.72 -2.41 22.08
N ALA A 170 16.97 -2.98 23.27
CA ALA A 170 15.99 -3.85 23.92
C ALA A 170 14.79 -3.01 24.42
N PRO A 171 13.53 -3.46 24.30
CA PRO A 171 12.35 -2.68 24.70
C PRO A 171 12.38 -2.16 26.14
N GLN A 172 13.00 -2.90 27.06
CA GLN A 172 13.12 -2.54 28.48
C GLN A 172 14.17 -1.45 28.75
N THR A 173 14.97 -1.09 27.74
CA THR A 173 16.02 -0.06 27.81
C THR A 173 15.66 1.23 27.07
N LEU A 174 14.47 1.26 26.47
CA LEU A 174 13.95 2.42 25.76
C LEU A 174 13.58 3.53 26.74
N ALA A 175 14.01 4.76 26.48
CA ALA A 175 13.72 5.91 27.36
C ALA A 175 12.33 6.53 27.11
N GLY A 176 11.73 6.24 25.97
CA GLY A 176 10.44 6.79 25.56
C GLY A 176 10.00 6.31 24.18
N VAL A 177 8.71 6.48 23.91
CA VAL A 177 8.12 6.42 22.56
C VAL A 177 7.48 7.77 22.30
N LEU A 178 7.93 8.49 21.27
CA LEU A 178 7.29 9.70 20.77
C LEU A 178 6.32 9.34 19.65
N VAL A 179 5.08 9.77 19.78
CA VAL A 179 4.04 9.61 18.76
C VAL A 179 3.72 10.94 18.11
N ALA A 180 3.88 11.02 16.79
CA ALA A 180 3.66 12.21 15.96
C ALA A 180 2.87 11.86 14.69
N GLY A 181 2.53 12.85 13.87
CA GLY A 181 1.61 12.65 12.75
C GLY A 181 0.15 12.91 13.09
N GLY A 182 -0.61 13.45 12.15
CA GLY A 182 -2.06 13.64 12.31
C GLY A 182 -2.86 12.32 12.43
N ALA A 183 -2.41 11.26 11.76
CA ALA A 183 -3.13 9.98 11.73
C ALA A 183 -2.78 9.02 12.88
N SER A 184 -1.65 9.22 13.56
CA SER A 184 -1.30 8.46 14.78
C SER A 184 -2.22 8.75 15.98
N ARG A 185 -3.04 9.79 15.90
CA ARG A 185 -4.07 10.14 16.89
C ARG A 185 -5.27 9.19 16.89
N THR A 186 -5.40 8.32 15.89
CA THR A 186 -6.43 7.28 15.88
C THR A 186 -6.20 6.30 17.05
N PRO A 187 -7.19 6.05 17.93
CA PRO A 187 -6.99 5.33 19.20
C PRO A 187 -6.33 3.96 19.06
N LEU A 188 -6.64 3.21 18.00
CA LEU A 188 -5.98 1.93 17.68
C LEU A 188 -4.45 2.02 17.66
N ALA A 189 -3.84 3.05 17.05
CA ALA A 189 -2.38 3.16 16.98
C ALA A 189 -1.75 3.29 18.37
N LEU A 190 -2.34 4.13 19.23
CA LEU A 190 -1.90 4.28 20.63
C LEU A 190 -2.18 3.03 21.47
N ALA A 191 -3.25 2.29 21.18
CA ALA A 191 -3.56 1.04 21.86
C ALA A 191 -2.58 -0.09 21.48
N THR A 192 -2.25 -0.22 20.20
CA THR A 192 -1.28 -1.21 19.68
C THR A 192 0.13 -0.91 20.18
N LEU A 193 0.58 0.35 20.17
CA LEU A 193 1.87 0.74 20.77
C LEU A 193 1.95 0.37 22.25
N ARG A 194 0.89 0.60 23.04
CA ARG A 194 0.83 0.25 24.48
C ARG A 194 0.76 -1.24 24.76
N SER A 195 0.24 -2.06 23.84
CA SER A 195 0.16 -3.51 24.03
C SER A 195 1.45 -4.22 23.64
N ARG A 196 2.21 -3.65 22.69
CA ARG A 196 3.49 -4.16 22.19
C ARG A 196 4.70 -3.67 23.01
N LEU A 197 4.75 -2.38 23.34
CA LEU A 197 5.93 -1.76 23.97
C LEU A 197 5.75 -1.57 25.49
N PRO A 198 6.80 -1.78 26.31
CA PRO A 198 6.72 -1.68 27.78
C PRO A 198 6.77 -0.23 28.31
N VAL A 199 6.78 0.77 27.42
CA VAL A 199 6.88 2.19 27.74
C VAL A 199 5.68 2.92 27.15
N ASP A 200 4.99 3.72 27.97
CA ASP A 200 3.82 4.48 27.53
C ASP A 200 4.20 5.49 26.42
N PRO A 201 3.46 5.52 25.29
CA PRO A 201 3.68 6.48 24.23
C PRO A 201 3.24 7.89 24.62
N VAL A 202 4.12 8.85 24.36
CA VAL A 202 3.91 10.29 24.56
C VAL A 202 3.55 10.93 23.23
N VAL A 203 2.37 11.56 23.14
CA VAL A 203 1.90 12.22 21.91
C VAL A 203 2.47 13.63 21.82
N ALA A 204 3.10 13.96 20.69
CA ALA A 204 3.69 15.27 20.44
C ALA A 204 2.66 16.41 20.58
N ALA A 205 3.01 17.43 21.37
CA ALA A 205 2.16 18.58 21.64
C ALA A 205 2.08 19.59 20.47
N VAL A 206 3.01 19.53 19.53
CA VAL A 206 3.14 20.45 18.39
C VAL A 206 2.65 19.75 17.11
N PRO A 207 1.98 20.44 16.16
CA PRO A 207 1.71 19.88 14.83
C PRO A 207 2.97 19.45 14.08
N ASP A 208 2.79 18.56 13.11
CA ASP A 208 3.81 17.82 12.35
C ASP A 208 5.10 18.55 11.91
N PRO A 209 5.08 19.77 11.32
CA PRO A 209 6.22 20.30 10.56
C PRO A 209 7.50 20.62 11.35
N LEU A 210 7.56 20.32 12.65
CA LEU A 210 8.83 20.38 13.39
C LEU A 210 9.69 19.12 13.26
N LEU A 211 9.12 17.97 12.88
CA LEU A 211 9.88 16.71 12.76
C LEU A 211 10.42 16.44 11.36
N ASP A 212 10.07 17.28 10.39
CA ASP A 212 10.36 17.08 8.97
C ASP A 212 11.61 17.84 8.53
N VAL A 213 12.63 17.12 8.07
CA VAL A 213 13.86 17.71 7.50
C VAL A 213 13.63 18.12 6.04
N GLN A 214 13.51 19.44 5.80
CA GLN A 214 13.70 20.05 4.48
C GLN A 214 15.16 20.52 4.35
N ALA A 215 15.95 19.87 3.49
CA ALA A 215 17.40 20.05 3.24
C ALA A 215 18.35 19.29 4.20
N PRO A 216 19.50 18.77 3.72
CA PRO A 216 20.17 17.61 4.33
C PRO A 216 20.75 17.90 5.73
N ALA A 217 20.16 17.26 6.74
CA ALA A 217 20.82 17.04 8.02
C ALA A 217 22.12 16.27 7.76
N ALA A 218 23.25 16.84 8.20
CA ALA A 218 24.56 16.28 7.87
C ALA A 218 24.75 14.91 8.54
N THR A 219 24.66 13.85 7.73
CA THR A 219 25.26 12.54 8.01
C THR A 219 26.78 12.71 8.08
N ARG A 220 27.27 13.17 9.24
CA ARG A 220 28.67 12.95 9.60
C ARG A 220 28.84 11.46 9.80
N GLU A 221 29.53 10.84 8.87
CA GLU A 221 30.11 9.52 9.08
C GLU A 221 30.85 9.50 10.42
N MET A 222 30.62 8.44 11.16
CA MET A 222 31.28 8.21 12.44
C MET A 222 32.79 8.11 12.18
N PRO A 223 33.65 8.86 12.88
CA PRO A 223 35.09 8.62 12.79
C PRO A 223 35.34 7.18 13.24
N LEU A 224 35.93 6.37 12.37
CA LEU A 224 36.43 5.06 12.76
C LEU A 224 37.42 5.26 13.90
N VAL A 225 37.08 4.75 15.08
CA VAL A 225 38.00 4.75 16.22
C VAL A 225 38.97 3.59 15.99
N ASP A 226 40.22 3.93 15.67
CA ASP A 226 41.32 2.97 15.58
C ASP A 226 41.66 2.41 16.98
N GLU A 227 40.92 1.40 17.43
CA GLU A 227 41.25 0.61 18.62
C GLU A 227 42.26 -0.50 18.24
N GLU A 228 43.56 -0.20 18.34
CA GLU A 228 44.62 -1.20 18.23
C GLU A 228 44.68 -2.14 19.46
N GLY A 229 44.08 -3.33 19.31
CA GLY A 229 44.54 -4.58 19.94
C GLY A 229 43.66 -5.21 21.02
N PRO A 230 44.05 -6.39 21.56
CA PRO A 230 44.93 -7.41 21.01
C PRO A 230 44.14 -8.55 20.32
N GLU A 231 44.80 -9.37 19.49
CA GLU A 231 44.13 -10.46 18.74
C GLU A 231 43.38 -11.47 19.64
N ALA A 232 42.05 -11.53 19.49
CA ALA A 232 41.23 -12.62 20.03
C ALA A 232 41.28 -13.86 19.08
N PRO A 233 41.37 -15.09 19.61
CA PRO A 233 41.54 -16.28 18.79
C PRO A 233 40.29 -16.59 17.95
N ARG A 234 40.47 -16.63 16.62
CA ARG A 234 39.43 -16.94 15.63
C ARG A 234 38.78 -18.30 15.91
N ARG A 235 37.58 -18.31 16.53
CA ARG A 235 36.76 -19.52 16.64
C ARG A 235 36.29 -19.94 15.26
N ARG A 236 36.64 -21.16 14.85
CA ARG A 236 36.18 -21.75 13.58
C ARG A 236 34.66 -21.92 13.61
N LEU A 237 33.99 -21.38 12.59
CA LEU A 237 32.56 -21.53 12.37
C LEU A 237 32.25 -22.99 12.01
N VAL A 238 31.57 -23.72 12.90
CA VAL A 238 31.07 -25.07 12.63
C VAL A 238 29.57 -24.97 12.32
N ARG A 239 29.19 -25.27 11.08
CA ARG A 239 27.79 -25.30 10.62
C ARG A 239 26.98 -26.42 11.31
N PRO A 240 25.64 -26.31 11.38
CA PRO A 240 24.88 -26.89 12.49
C PRO A 240 24.48 -28.36 12.30
N LEU A 241 25.02 -29.24 13.15
CA LEU A 241 24.56 -30.63 13.30
C LEU A 241 23.34 -30.78 14.23
N ALA A 242 22.95 -29.72 14.94
CA ALA A 242 21.88 -29.75 15.93
C ALA A 242 20.46 -29.91 15.33
N VAL A 243 20.21 -29.33 14.15
CA VAL A 243 18.89 -29.37 13.49
C VAL A 243 18.52 -30.80 13.06
N LEU A 244 19.51 -31.57 12.58
CA LEU A 244 19.31 -32.93 12.10
C LEU A 244 19.05 -33.92 13.25
N ALA A 245 19.60 -33.67 14.44
CA ALA A 245 19.32 -34.45 15.65
C ALA A 245 17.90 -34.21 16.18
N ALA A 246 17.41 -32.96 16.18
CA ALA A 246 16.05 -32.65 16.62
C ALA A 246 14.98 -33.31 15.74
N LEU A 247 15.21 -33.33 14.41
CA LEU A 247 14.29 -33.91 13.44
C LEU A 247 14.20 -35.45 13.57
N LEU A 248 15.30 -36.12 13.91
CA LEU A 248 15.32 -37.57 14.20
C LEU A 248 14.54 -37.94 15.48
N VAL A 249 14.60 -37.10 16.52
CA VAL A 249 13.83 -37.32 17.76
C VAL A 249 12.32 -37.19 17.51
N LEU A 250 11.90 -36.25 16.65
CA LEU A 250 10.48 -36.07 16.31
C LEU A 250 9.90 -37.28 15.56
N VAL A 251 10.64 -37.82 14.58
CA VAL A 251 10.21 -39.02 13.82
C VAL A 251 10.10 -40.25 14.73
N ALA A 252 11.01 -40.42 15.68
CA ALA A 252 10.95 -41.53 16.65
C ALA A 252 9.73 -41.43 17.58
N ALA A 253 9.31 -40.22 17.97
CA ALA A 253 8.15 -40.01 18.84
C ALA A 253 6.83 -40.39 18.14
N VAL A 254 6.67 -40.06 16.85
CA VAL A 254 5.45 -40.39 16.08
C VAL A 254 5.31 -41.92 15.89
N ALA A 255 6.41 -42.61 15.59
CA ALA A 255 6.42 -44.07 15.46
C ALA A 255 6.09 -44.80 16.78
N ALA A 256 6.54 -44.24 17.93
CA ALA A 256 6.25 -44.79 19.24
C ALA A 256 4.79 -44.57 19.71
N PHE A 257 4.12 -43.53 19.22
CA PHE A 257 2.74 -43.24 19.61
C PHE A 257 1.69 -43.95 18.72
N GLY A 258 1.97 -44.09 17.42
CA GLY A 258 1.08 -44.78 16.47
C GLY A 258 0.87 -46.27 16.73
N SER A 259 1.67 -46.89 17.61
CA SER A 259 1.61 -48.32 17.95
C SER A 259 0.85 -48.65 19.25
N ARG A 260 0.11 -47.69 19.82
CA ARG A 260 -0.66 -47.87 21.08
C ARG A 260 -2.16 -47.52 21.03
N LEU A 261 -2.74 -47.43 19.84
CA LEU A 261 -4.19 -47.32 19.64
C LEU A 261 -4.72 -48.43 18.72
N GLY A 262 -4.55 -49.66 19.21
CA GLY A 262 -5.23 -50.87 18.74
C GLY A 262 -5.70 -51.67 19.95
N ASP A 263 -6.80 -52.40 19.79
CA ASP A 263 -7.41 -53.34 20.77
C ASP A 263 -8.04 -52.71 22.04
N HIS A 264 -9.36 -52.44 21.98
CA HIS A 264 -10.34 -53.39 22.54
C HIS A 264 -11.82 -53.07 22.20
N GLU A 265 -12.52 -54.15 21.87
CA GLU A 265 -13.94 -54.50 22.10
C GLU A 265 -14.96 -53.44 22.56
N ALA A 266 -16.08 -53.42 21.83
CA ALA A 266 -17.34 -52.82 22.26
C ALA A 266 -18.16 -53.77 23.15
N PRO A 267 -18.93 -53.22 24.11
CA PRO A 267 -20.16 -53.85 24.56
C PRO A 267 -21.42 -52.99 24.35
N THR A 268 -22.50 -53.71 24.12
CA THR A 268 -23.87 -53.33 23.75
C THR A 268 -24.66 -52.44 24.74
N ALA A 269 -25.49 -51.57 24.14
CA ALA A 269 -26.90 -51.28 24.47
C ALA A 269 -27.34 -50.92 25.91
N GLY A 270 -27.89 -49.71 26.05
CA GLY A 270 -28.75 -49.27 27.16
C GLY A 270 -29.87 -48.36 26.64
N SER A 271 -31.12 -48.57 27.08
CA SER A 271 -32.34 -48.01 26.47
C SER A 271 -33.03 -46.94 27.32
N GLY A 272 -33.71 -45.99 26.67
CA GLY A 272 -34.75 -45.11 27.24
C GLY A 272 -34.29 -43.69 27.59
N ALA A 273 -35.15 -42.66 27.53
CA ALA A 273 -36.51 -42.57 26.99
C ALA A 273 -36.86 -41.10 26.65
N ALA A 274 -37.84 -40.87 25.78
CA ALA A 274 -38.26 -39.52 25.36
C ALA A 274 -39.40 -38.94 26.22
N VAL A 275 -39.39 -37.62 26.48
CA VAL A 275 -40.56 -36.84 26.97
C VAL A 275 -40.58 -35.41 26.38
N THR A 276 -41.46 -35.23 25.39
CA THR A 276 -42.32 -34.06 25.03
C THR A 276 -41.95 -32.60 25.37
N GLY A 277 -42.11 -31.70 24.38
CA GLY A 277 -42.49 -30.28 24.59
C GLY A 277 -44.02 -30.09 24.75
N PRO A 278 -44.52 -28.84 24.91
CA PRO A 278 -45.22 -28.12 23.82
C PRO A 278 -44.94 -26.58 23.79
N ALA A 279 -44.98 -25.86 22.65
CA ALA A 279 -46.12 -25.21 21.95
C ALA A 279 -46.83 -24.07 22.74
N ALA A 280 -47.38 -22.96 22.20
CA ALA A 280 -47.58 -22.44 20.83
C ALA A 280 -47.78 -20.89 20.82
N GLY A 281 -48.06 -20.27 19.65
CA GLY A 281 -48.37 -18.82 19.47
C GLY A 281 -49.77 -18.37 19.95
N PRO A 282 -50.34 -17.23 19.46
CA PRO A 282 -50.72 -17.08 18.04
C PRO A 282 -50.63 -15.63 17.46
N ALA A 283 -51.24 -15.40 16.28
CA ALA A 283 -51.19 -14.19 15.45
C ALA A 283 -52.56 -13.50 15.23
N THR A 284 -52.58 -12.26 14.70
CA THR A 284 -53.60 -11.62 13.82
C THR A 284 -53.08 -10.23 13.37
N SER A 285 -52.96 -9.85 12.09
CA SER A 285 -53.97 -9.57 11.03
C SER A 285 -54.44 -8.09 10.98
N GLY A 286 -54.34 -7.46 9.80
CA GLY A 286 -54.85 -6.11 9.47
C GLY A 286 -54.49 -5.73 8.03
N ALA A 287 -55.45 -5.22 7.24
CA ALA A 287 -55.32 -4.94 5.81
C ALA A 287 -56.12 -3.68 5.39
N VAL A 288 -56.08 -3.33 4.08
CA VAL A 288 -56.78 -2.18 3.42
C VAL A 288 -56.01 -0.85 3.67
N ASP A 289 -55.73 0.04 2.70
CA ASP A 289 -56.58 0.57 1.62
C ASP A 289 -55.84 1.08 0.35
N SER A 290 -56.58 1.44 -0.70
CA SER A 290 -56.11 2.20 -1.89
C SER A 290 -57.28 3.03 -2.46
N PRO A 291 -57.05 4.31 -2.83
CA PRO A 291 -56.85 4.68 -4.24
C PRO A 291 -55.72 5.75 -4.39
N GLU A 292 -55.47 6.51 -5.48
CA GLU A 292 -56.17 6.77 -6.76
C GLU A 292 -55.17 7.19 -7.88
N SER A 293 -55.65 7.67 -9.03
CA SER A 293 -54.92 8.44 -10.06
C SER A 293 -55.91 9.37 -10.79
N PRO A 294 -55.53 10.60 -11.18
CA PRO A 294 -55.14 10.88 -12.59
C PRO A 294 -54.09 12.02 -12.72
N GLY A 295 -53.53 12.42 -13.88
CA GLY A 295 -53.58 11.94 -15.28
C GLY A 295 -53.10 13.03 -16.30
N GLY A 296 -52.60 12.62 -17.49
CA GLY A 296 -52.32 13.48 -18.67
C GLY A 296 -51.02 14.33 -18.67
N SER A 297 -50.52 14.90 -19.79
CA SER A 297 -50.75 14.69 -21.24
C SER A 297 -49.78 15.55 -22.11
N GLY A 298 -49.34 15.07 -23.28
CA GLY A 298 -48.63 15.82 -24.36
C GLY A 298 -47.12 16.02 -24.17
N GLY A 299 -46.26 16.09 -25.21
CA GLY A 299 -46.36 15.94 -26.68
C GLY A 299 -44.95 15.67 -27.26
N ALA A 300 -44.78 15.00 -28.41
CA ALA A 300 -44.51 15.59 -29.75
C ALA A 300 -43.32 16.61 -29.76
N GLU A 301 -42.32 16.55 -30.66
CA GLU A 301 -42.23 15.87 -31.96
C GLU A 301 -40.76 15.67 -32.44
N GLU A 302 -40.61 15.09 -33.63
CA GLU A 302 -39.40 14.72 -34.37
C GLU A 302 -38.33 15.81 -34.60
N SER A 303 -37.08 15.39 -34.86
CA SER A 303 -36.53 15.53 -36.24
C SER A 303 -35.29 14.65 -36.47
N SER A 304 -35.21 14.08 -37.67
CA SER A 304 -34.15 13.20 -38.16
C SER A 304 -33.24 13.93 -39.16
N GLY A 305 -32.02 13.42 -39.41
CA GLY A 305 -31.13 14.03 -40.41
C GLY A 305 -29.79 13.35 -40.60
N THR A 306 -29.73 12.35 -41.47
CA THR A 306 -28.51 11.90 -42.16
C THR A 306 -28.76 12.07 -43.66
N PRO A 307 -27.75 12.51 -44.44
CA PRO A 307 -27.27 11.59 -45.47
C PRO A 307 -25.75 11.67 -45.78
N SER A 308 -25.26 10.57 -46.34
CA SER A 308 -24.13 10.46 -47.27
C SER A 308 -24.70 9.90 -48.61
N PRO A 309 -23.98 9.71 -49.74
CA PRO A 309 -22.52 9.65 -49.92
C PRO A 309 -21.95 10.27 -51.25
N GLU A 310 -20.64 10.05 -51.46
CA GLU A 310 -20.00 9.56 -52.71
C GLU A 310 -19.41 10.48 -53.83
N VAL A 311 -18.47 9.85 -54.56
CA VAL A 311 -17.94 10.03 -55.95
C VAL A 311 -16.62 10.81 -56.23
N SER A 312 -15.78 10.14 -57.05
CA SER A 312 -14.61 10.54 -57.89
C SER A 312 -13.19 10.60 -57.26
N GLU A 313 -12.16 9.82 -57.67
CA GLU A 313 -11.61 9.41 -59.01
C GLU A 313 -10.70 10.49 -59.64
N GLU A 314 -9.57 10.26 -60.30
CA GLU A 314 -8.42 9.31 -60.30
C GLU A 314 -7.46 9.83 -61.43
N ALA A 315 -6.13 9.67 -61.30
CA ALA A 315 -5.13 9.62 -62.41
C ALA A 315 -4.89 10.86 -63.33
N PRO A 316 -3.86 10.85 -64.23
CA PRO A 316 -2.47 10.37 -64.08
C PRO A 316 -1.39 11.31 -64.73
N ALA A 317 -0.08 11.02 -64.52
CA ALA A 317 0.95 11.04 -65.59
C ALA A 317 2.30 10.45 -65.13
N ASP A 318 2.97 9.72 -66.04
CA ASP A 318 4.19 8.91 -65.88
C ASP A 318 5.31 9.45 -66.83
N PRO A 319 6.37 8.70 -67.21
CA PRO A 319 7.57 8.23 -66.49
C PRO A 319 8.86 8.97 -66.91
N THR A 320 9.99 8.76 -66.21
CA THR A 320 11.29 8.52 -66.90
C THR A 320 12.25 7.65 -66.08
N LYS A 321 12.74 6.58 -66.72
CA LYS A 321 13.69 5.58 -66.23
C LYS A 321 15.15 6.00 -66.49
N SER A 322 16.05 5.86 -65.51
CA SER A 322 17.51 5.63 -65.74
C SER A 322 18.26 5.21 -64.46
N GLU A 323 18.73 3.97 -64.46
CA GLU A 323 19.90 3.45 -63.73
C GLU A 323 20.85 2.84 -64.79
N PRO A 324 22.12 2.47 -64.48
CA PRO A 324 22.81 2.44 -63.19
C PRO A 324 24.20 3.12 -63.18
N THR A 325 24.90 3.12 -62.04
CA THR A 325 26.31 2.67 -61.92
C THR A 325 26.66 2.43 -60.45
N THR A 326 27.21 1.26 -60.16
CA THR A 326 27.66 0.82 -58.82
C THR A 326 29.05 1.40 -58.48
N GLU A 327 29.20 1.97 -57.28
CA GLU A 327 30.49 2.09 -56.60
C GLU A 327 30.31 1.67 -55.14
N ALA A 328 31.12 0.73 -54.65
CA ALA A 328 30.91 0.06 -53.38
C ALA A 328 31.66 0.77 -52.23
N ALA A 329 30.90 1.22 -51.22
CA ALA A 329 31.42 1.66 -49.93
C ALA A 329 31.35 0.50 -48.91
N PRO A 330 32.23 0.46 -47.89
CA PRO A 330 32.26 -0.65 -46.94
C PRO A 330 31.00 -0.68 -46.09
N THR A 331 30.35 -1.84 -46.04
CA THR A 331 29.20 -2.09 -45.15
C THR A 331 29.69 -2.14 -43.71
N THR A 332 29.51 -1.04 -42.97
CA THR A 332 29.34 -1.15 -41.52
C THR A 332 28.07 -1.95 -41.29
N GLU A 333 28.20 -3.11 -40.67
CA GLU A 333 27.07 -3.95 -40.26
C GLU A 333 26.33 -3.21 -39.14
N SER A 334 25.30 -2.43 -39.51
CA SER A 334 24.40 -1.81 -38.55
C SER A 334 23.80 -2.90 -37.68
N ALA A 335 23.80 -2.71 -36.36
CA ALA A 335 23.11 -3.61 -35.45
C ALA A 335 21.65 -3.80 -35.90
N PRO A 336 21.09 -5.02 -35.78
CA PRO A 336 19.70 -5.24 -36.14
C PRO A 336 18.81 -4.34 -35.25
N THR A 337 17.87 -3.64 -35.88
CA THR A 337 16.90 -2.78 -35.21
C THR A 337 15.49 -3.31 -35.42
N ALA A 338 14.60 -3.07 -34.44
CA ALA A 338 13.19 -3.36 -34.55
C ALA A 338 12.36 -2.24 -33.90
N ALA A 339 11.06 -2.23 -34.18
CA ALA A 339 10.12 -1.33 -33.51
C ALA A 339 9.76 -1.88 -32.12
N VAL A 340 9.80 -1.02 -31.10
CA VAL A 340 9.42 -1.37 -29.72
C VAL A 340 7.92 -1.67 -29.65
N PRO A 341 7.48 -2.78 -29.03
CA PRO A 341 6.07 -3.10 -28.85
C PRO A 341 5.34 -2.13 -27.89
N GLU A 342 4.01 -2.15 -27.91
CA GLU A 342 3.16 -1.49 -26.91
C GLU A 342 2.99 -2.44 -25.71
N LEU A 343 3.48 -2.01 -24.54
CA LEU A 343 3.57 -2.81 -23.31
C LEU A 343 2.70 -2.26 -22.18
N VAL A 344 2.39 -0.95 -22.20
CA VAL A 344 1.51 -0.33 -21.19
C VAL A 344 0.13 -1.00 -21.22
N GLY A 345 -0.35 -1.44 -20.05
CA GLY A 345 -1.57 -2.23 -19.92
C GLY A 345 -1.39 -3.76 -19.96
N LEU A 346 -0.16 -4.26 -20.10
CA LEU A 346 0.15 -5.69 -19.99
C LEU A 346 0.62 -6.05 -18.57
N SER A 347 0.43 -7.30 -18.17
CA SER A 347 1.13 -7.83 -16.98
C SER A 347 2.65 -7.91 -17.23
N THR A 348 3.46 -7.92 -16.17
CA THR A 348 4.92 -8.07 -16.27
C THR A 348 5.33 -9.31 -17.08
N ALA A 349 4.63 -10.43 -16.90
CA ALA A 349 4.88 -11.66 -17.65
C ALA A 349 4.58 -11.52 -19.15
N GLU A 350 3.45 -10.91 -19.52
CA GLU A 350 3.08 -10.66 -20.91
C GLU A 350 4.02 -9.64 -21.58
N ALA A 351 4.50 -8.64 -20.83
CA ALA A 351 5.47 -7.67 -21.33
C ALA A 351 6.84 -8.34 -21.63
N HIS A 352 7.30 -9.25 -20.78
CA HIS A 352 8.50 -10.06 -21.03
C HIS A 352 8.36 -10.94 -22.28
N GLU A 353 7.19 -11.58 -22.48
CA GLU A 353 6.91 -12.39 -23.68
C GLU A 353 6.91 -11.51 -24.95
N ALA A 354 6.22 -10.36 -24.93
CA ALA A 354 6.14 -9.44 -26.06
C ALA A 354 7.51 -8.86 -26.48
N VAL A 355 8.38 -8.54 -25.51
CA VAL A 355 9.74 -8.03 -25.77
C VAL A 355 10.66 -9.14 -26.31
N ALA A 356 10.51 -10.38 -25.84
CA ALA A 356 11.24 -11.53 -26.35
C ALA A 356 10.82 -11.89 -27.79
N ASP A 357 9.52 -11.86 -28.11
CA ASP A 357 8.98 -12.11 -29.45
C ASP A 357 9.41 -11.03 -30.46
N ALA A 358 9.58 -9.78 -30.01
CA ALA A 358 10.14 -8.68 -30.80
C ALA A 358 11.68 -8.77 -30.97
N GLY A 359 12.35 -9.65 -30.20
CA GLY A 359 13.77 -9.97 -30.35
C GLY A 359 14.75 -9.04 -29.62
N PHE A 360 14.28 -8.22 -28.67
CA PHE A 360 15.13 -7.34 -27.85
C PHE A 360 15.92 -8.12 -26.79
N SER A 361 16.92 -7.48 -26.18
CA SER A 361 17.85 -8.16 -25.26
C SER A 361 17.26 -8.48 -23.89
N GLY A 362 16.18 -7.81 -23.50
CA GLY A 362 15.43 -8.05 -22.27
C GLY A 362 14.58 -6.85 -21.84
N VAL A 363 13.98 -6.97 -20.66
CA VAL A 363 13.23 -5.91 -19.99
C VAL A 363 14.01 -5.45 -18.76
N GLU A 364 14.11 -4.14 -18.55
CA GLU A 364 14.56 -3.56 -17.28
C GLU A 364 13.31 -3.10 -16.51
N GLN A 365 13.05 -3.70 -15.36
CA GLN A 365 11.80 -3.54 -14.63
C GLN A 365 12.03 -2.72 -13.35
N SER A 366 11.17 -1.73 -13.10
CA SER A 366 11.16 -0.96 -11.83
C SER A 366 9.74 -0.72 -11.31
N GLY A 367 9.56 -0.75 -9.99
CA GLY A 367 8.24 -0.69 -9.37
C GLY A 367 7.82 0.72 -8.95
N GLU A 368 6.55 1.04 -9.16
CA GLU A 368 5.87 2.14 -8.45
C GLU A 368 4.83 1.58 -7.46
N TRP A 369 5.05 1.83 -6.16
CA TRP A 369 4.07 1.47 -5.13
C TRP A 369 2.81 2.30 -5.32
N ARG A 370 1.67 1.63 -5.27
CA ARG A 370 0.36 2.28 -5.39
C ARG A 370 -0.61 1.85 -4.29
N SER A 371 -1.56 2.73 -4.03
CA SER A 371 -2.71 2.44 -3.18
C SER A 371 -3.53 1.29 -3.77
N VAL A 372 -4.04 0.41 -2.91
CA VAL A 372 -4.98 -0.68 -3.25
C VAL A 372 -6.28 -0.16 -3.91
N PHE A 373 -6.50 1.15 -3.89
CA PHE A 373 -7.66 1.83 -4.46
C PHE A 373 -7.38 2.62 -5.73
N ASP A 374 -6.18 2.55 -6.31
CA ASP A 374 -5.92 3.04 -7.67
C ASP A 374 -6.33 2.00 -8.71
N LEU A 375 -7.64 1.91 -8.93
CA LEU A 375 -8.28 1.00 -9.89
C LEU A 375 -8.08 1.40 -11.37
N SER A 376 -7.02 2.14 -11.69
CA SER A 376 -6.71 2.56 -13.06
C SER A 376 -5.97 1.50 -13.87
N HIS A 377 -5.25 0.61 -13.19
CA HIS A 377 -4.44 -0.49 -13.73
C HIS A 377 -4.60 -1.71 -12.79
N ASP A 378 -4.34 -2.94 -13.23
CA ASP A 378 -4.28 -4.15 -12.40
C ASP A 378 -2.92 -4.30 -11.69
N ASP A 379 -2.79 -5.23 -10.72
CA ASP A 379 -1.53 -5.41 -9.97
C ASP A 379 -0.51 -6.20 -10.79
N CYS A 380 0.74 -5.75 -10.76
CA CYS A 380 1.79 -6.15 -11.70
C CYS A 380 1.49 -5.77 -13.17
N GLU A 381 0.71 -4.71 -13.41
CA GLU A 381 0.51 -4.10 -14.74
C GLU A 381 1.56 -3.03 -15.04
N VAL A 382 2.05 -2.98 -16.29
CA VAL A 382 2.96 -1.95 -16.81
C VAL A 382 2.22 -0.64 -17.01
N ILE A 383 2.67 0.43 -16.35
CA ILE A 383 2.07 1.77 -16.36
C ILE A 383 2.85 2.79 -17.21
N GLU A 384 4.15 2.54 -17.43
CA GLU A 384 5.03 3.37 -18.26
C GLU A 384 6.09 2.49 -18.96
N GLN A 385 6.56 2.91 -20.13
CA GLN A 385 7.65 2.24 -20.86
C GLN A 385 8.59 3.27 -21.51
N ASP A 386 9.86 2.92 -21.65
CA ASP A 386 10.86 3.62 -22.45
C ASP A 386 11.76 2.57 -23.15
N PRO A 387 11.95 2.59 -24.48
CA PRO A 387 11.46 3.60 -25.44
C PRO A 387 9.96 3.51 -25.73
N ALA A 388 9.44 4.53 -26.42
CA ALA A 388 8.03 4.65 -26.75
C ALA A 388 7.56 3.60 -27.77
N PRO A 389 6.28 3.17 -27.75
CA PRO A 389 5.73 2.22 -28.71
C PRO A 389 5.97 2.65 -30.17
N GLY A 390 6.48 1.75 -30.98
CA GLY A 390 6.79 1.97 -32.39
C GLY A 390 8.13 2.68 -32.67
N GLU A 391 8.89 3.09 -31.65
CA GLU A 391 10.24 3.62 -31.85
C GLU A 391 11.19 2.53 -32.35
N VAL A 392 12.07 2.85 -33.31
CA VAL A 392 12.97 1.88 -33.94
C VAL A 392 14.36 1.97 -33.29
N VAL A 393 14.65 1.02 -32.40
CA VAL A 393 15.89 0.98 -31.61
C VAL A 393 16.66 -0.32 -31.85
N ALA A 394 17.88 -0.44 -31.31
CA ALA A 394 18.72 -1.61 -31.56
C ALA A 394 18.26 -2.81 -30.71
N LEU A 395 18.23 -4.02 -31.28
CA LEU A 395 17.83 -5.24 -30.56
C LEU A 395 18.76 -5.61 -29.38
N ALA A 396 19.93 -4.96 -29.27
CA ALA A 396 20.82 -5.11 -28.13
C ALA A 396 20.38 -4.29 -26.90
N GLU A 397 19.50 -3.31 -27.07
CA GLU A 397 18.97 -2.45 -26.00
C GLU A 397 17.80 -3.15 -25.29
N THR A 398 17.70 -2.90 -23.98
CA THR A 398 16.59 -3.35 -23.13
C THR A 398 15.44 -2.34 -23.23
N VAL A 399 14.20 -2.81 -23.06
CA VAL A 399 13.05 -1.93 -22.87
C VAL A 399 12.85 -1.74 -21.37
N ALA A 400 12.92 -0.51 -20.89
CA ALA A 400 12.60 -0.17 -19.51
C ALA A 400 11.07 -0.11 -19.33
N VAL A 401 10.56 -0.70 -18.26
CA VAL A 401 9.14 -0.63 -17.89
C VAL A 401 8.98 -0.27 -16.41
N THR A 402 8.03 0.62 -16.14
CA THR A 402 7.52 0.86 -14.79
C THR A 402 6.28 0.01 -14.61
N PHE A 403 6.26 -0.87 -13.61
CA PHE A 403 5.09 -1.65 -13.24
C PHE A 403 4.49 -1.15 -11.93
N SER A 404 3.22 -1.45 -11.70
CA SER A 404 2.53 -1.07 -10.47
C SER A 404 2.32 -2.25 -9.52
N TYR A 405 2.46 -2.03 -8.20
CA TYR A 405 2.35 -3.08 -7.18
C TYR A 405 1.68 -2.60 -5.89
N SER A 406 1.02 -3.53 -5.19
CA SER A 406 0.31 -3.28 -3.93
C SER A 406 0.82 -4.13 -2.76
N GLY A 407 2.14 -4.15 -2.56
CA GLY A 407 2.79 -4.98 -1.54
C GLY A 407 4.32 -4.88 -1.61
N GLY A 408 4.99 -6.00 -1.81
CA GLY A 408 6.42 -6.08 -2.12
C GLY A 408 6.69 -6.04 -3.63
N GLU A 409 7.81 -5.45 -4.05
CA GLU A 409 8.23 -5.43 -5.46
C GLU A 409 8.45 -6.85 -6.02
N ASP A 410 8.98 -7.75 -5.17
CA ASP A 410 9.20 -9.18 -5.41
C ASP A 410 7.94 -9.94 -5.88
N GLU A 411 6.73 -9.43 -5.63
CA GLU A 411 5.47 -10.09 -5.99
C GLU A 411 5.17 -10.01 -7.51
N CYS A 412 5.89 -9.16 -8.23
CA CYS A 412 5.71 -8.89 -9.67
C CYS A 412 6.93 -9.26 -10.54
N GLU A 413 7.99 -9.83 -9.96
CA GLU A 413 9.14 -10.36 -10.70
C GLU A 413 8.78 -11.67 -11.46
N VAL A 414 9.39 -11.89 -12.64
CA VAL A 414 9.04 -12.96 -13.61
C VAL A 414 10.18 -13.95 -13.83
#